data_AF-A0A8P4GBM3-F1
#
_entry.id   AF-A0A8P4GBM3-F1
#
_cell.length_a   1.000
_cell.length_b   1.000
_cell.length_c   1.000
_cell.angle_alpha   90.00
_cell.angle_beta   90.00
_cell.angle_gamma   90.00
#
_symmetry.space_group_name_H-M   'P 1'
#
loop_
_entity.id
_entity.type
_entity.pdbx_description
1 polymer ?
#
loop_
_entity_poly.entity_id
_entity_poly.type
_entity_poly.pdbx_seq_one_letter_code
_entity_poly.pdbx_strand_id
1 'polypeptide(L)'
;MSADNCAGNVSVPLRNILNSIQCVRDRVRDGESNESDGAFNLSNFWDTLNQAVKAVSQEATKLSLAFSKPPLPSQQDGERLAESIMKSVLTLSTVYYWLPKSQGISLRRQVRDATVEVLEGVAQLVEVILSSPLQSLSQEQLTSTGSVWSACDQFAQLPQDNKGAVLVVLSAQIGVVKDAIEEIEQALSEAHDPFSDVLDDDQEGEEPRGNQDTYWSEKDRCIIGPCQGLMKASAACLRKLMSAVKANGDVTTAQSLAQLDDLADITKEISPGCVHTHTHTHTHTHTHTHTHTHTRSYYHNTLTLKRSKLHKISALNYRNYQNIRVMFLVLWVSVYQIM
;
A
#
# COMPACT_ATOMS: atom_id res chain seq x y z
N MET A 1 -19.95 -30.37 -30.94
CA MET A 1 -20.80 -29.28 -30.41
C MET A 1 -20.97 -29.39 -28.88
N SER A 2 -19.94 -29.76 -28.10
CA SER A 2 -20.17 -30.18 -26.70
C SER A 2 -19.21 -29.57 -25.68
N ALA A 3 -18.10 -28.95 -26.11
CA ALA A 3 -17.16 -28.30 -25.21
C ALA A 3 -17.51 -26.83 -24.95
N ASP A 4 -17.92 -26.09 -26.00
CA ASP A 4 -18.22 -24.66 -25.91
C ASP A 4 -19.48 -24.34 -25.08
N ASN A 5 -20.50 -25.20 -25.13
CA ASN A 5 -21.71 -25.01 -24.31
C ASN A 5 -21.49 -25.31 -22.81
N CYS A 6 -20.50 -26.14 -22.46
CA CYS A 6 -20.22 -26.47 -21.07
C CYS A 6 -19.38 -25.36 -20.40
N ALA A 7 -18.44 -24.77 -21.14
CA ALA A 7 -17.64 -23.62 -20.70
C ALA A 7 -18.50 -22.37 -20.43
N GLY A 8 -19.57 -22.17 -21.20
CA GLY A 8 -20.52 -21.08 -21.01
C GLY A 8 -21.25 -21.12 -19.66
N ASN A 9 -21.66 -22.30 -19.19
CA ASN A 9 -22.48 -22.46 -17.97
C ASN A 9 -21.67 -22.32 -16.67
N VAL A 10 -20.44 -22.84 -16.62
CA VAL A 10 -19.60 -22.76 -15.41
C VAL A 10 -19.05 -21.33 -15.18
N SER A 11 -19.01 -20.52 -16.24
CA SER A 11 -18.59 -19.11 -16.15
C SER A 11 -19.54 -18.23 -15.33
N VAL A 12 -20.84 -18.59 -15.26
CA VAL A 12 -21.85 -17.78 -14.56
C VAL A 12 -21.68 -17.84 -13.04
N PRO A 13 -21.60 -19.02 -12.38
CA PRO A 13 -21.29 -19.10 -10.96
C PRO A 13 -20.00 -18.38 -10.58
N LEU A 14 -18.95 -18.52 -11.38
CA LEU A 14 -17.65 -17.87 -11.14
C LEU A 14 -17.72 -16.33 -11.22
N ARG A 15 -18.46 -15.78 -12.19
CA ARG A 15 -18.70 -14.33 -12.24
C ARG A 15 -19.52 -13.83 -11.05
N ASN A 16 -20.53 -14.58 -10.64
CA ASN A 16 -21.38 -14.21 -9.50
C ASN A 16 -20.58 -14.16 -8.19
N ILE A 17 -19.73 -15.16 -7.95
CA ILE A 17 -18.86 -15.13 -6.76
C ILE A 17 -17.79 -14.04 -6.86
N LEU A 18 -17.25 -13.74 -8.04
CA LEU A 18 -16.26 -12.67 -8.20
C LEU A 18 -16.85 -11.33 -7.74
N ASN A 19 -18.04 -10.99 -8.24
CA ASN A 19 -18.76 -9.78 -7.83
C ASN A 19 -19.07 -9.79 -6.32
N SER A 20 -19.43 -10.94 -5.78
CA SER A 20 -19.74 -11.09 -4.35
C SER A 20 -18.49 -10.90 -3.48
N ILE A 21 -17.36 -11.49 -3.85
CA ILE A 21 -16.07 -11.36 -3.16
C ILE A 21 -15.60 -9.90 -3.21
N GLN A 22 -15.70 -9.23 -4.36
CA GLN A 22 -15.37 -7.81 -4.49
C GLN A 22 -16.25 -6.94 -3.59
N CYS A 23 -17.56 -7.21 -3.52
CA CYS A 23 -18.47 -6.50 -2.62
C CYS A 23 -18.11 -6.71 -1.14
N VAL A 24 -17.78 -7.95 -0.76
CA VAL A 24 -17.35 -8.27 0.62
C VAL A 24 -16.03 -7.56 0.94
N ARG A 25 -15.07 -7.58 0.03
CA ARG A 25 -13.78 -6.86 0.15
C ARG A 25 -14.00 -5.37 0.39
N ASP A 26 -14.86 -4.74 -0.40
CA ASP A 26 -15.11 -3.30 -0.30
C ASP A 26 -15.75 -2.95 1.06
N ARG A 27 -16.72 -3.76 1.52
CA ARG A 27 -17.29 -3.62 2.86
C ARG A 27 -16.26 -3.78 3.98
N VAL A 28 -15.38 -4.78 3.88
CA VAL A 28 -14.30 -5.00 4.86
C VAL A 28 -13.35 -3.81 4.89
N ARG A 29 -13.01 -3.25 3.72
CA ARG A 29 -12.15 -2.07 3.56
C ARG A 29 -12.75 -0.83 4.23
N ASP A 30 -14.04 -0.60 4.01
CA ASP A 30 -14.79 0.54 4.58
C ASP A 30 -14.86 0.46 6.12
N GLY A 31 -14.77 -0.74 6.69
CA GLY A 31 -14.36 -0.92 8.07
C GLY A 31 -15.46 -0.71 9.11
N GLU A 32 -16.72 -0.90 8.74
CA GLU A 32 -17.84 -0.86 9.68
C GLU A 32 -17.64 -1.85 10.84
N SER A 33 -18.07 -1.47 12.04
CA SER A 33 -17.96 -2.31 13.23
C SER A 33 -19.30 -2.97 13.55
N ASN A 34 -19.26 -4.27 13.87
CA ASN A 34 -20.28 -4.82 14.76
C ASN A 34 -19.95 -4.34 16.17
N GLU A 35 -20.82 -3.52 16.76
CA GLU A 35 -20.82 -3.32 18.20
C GLU A 35 -21.31 -4.62 18.85
N SER A 36 -20.40 -5.42 19.38
CA SER A 36 -20.78 -6.59 20.18
C SER A 36 -20.52 -6.29 21.65
N ASP A 37 -21.58 -6.16 22.44
CA ASP A 37 -21.56 -6.04 23.92
C ASP A 37 -21.13 -7.35 24.65
N GLY A 38 -20.68 -8.37 23.90
CA GLY A 38 -20.30 -9.67 24.44
C GLY A 38 -18.86 -9.71 24.98
N ALA A 39 -18.60 -10.64 25.90
CA ALA A 39 -17.25 -10.93 26.37
C ALA A 39 -16.37 -11.45 25.22
N PHE A 40 -15.41 -10.63 24.79
CA PHE A 40 -14.46 -10.98 23.73
C PHE A 40 -13.30 -11.81 24.28
N ASN A 41 -12.95 -12.91 23.61
CA ASN A 41 -11.80 -13.74 23.95
C ASN A 41 -10.75 -13.68 22.82
N LEU A 42 -9.61 -13.07 23.12
CA LEU A 42 -8.54 -12.83 22.15
C LEU A 42 -7.91 -14.13 21.61
N SER A 43 -7.71 -15.15 22.46
CA SER A 43 -7.12 -16.43 22.03
C SER A 43 -8.05 -17.15 21.05
N ASN A 44 -9.33 -17.27 21.39
CA ASN A 44 -10.33 -17.90 20.54
C ASN A 44 -10.50 -17.15 19.21
N PHE A 45 -10.42 -15.83 19.23
CA PHE A 45 -10.41 -15.01 18.02
C PHE A 45 -9.24 -15.40 17.10
N TRP A 46 -8.01 -15.43 17.61
CA TRP A 46 -6.83 -15.77 16.79
C TRP A 46 -6.87 -17.20 16.27
N ASP A 47 -7.30 -18.16 17.08
CA ASP A 47 -7.45 -19.56 16.65
C ASP A 47 -8.48 -19.68 15.52
N THR A 48 -9.64 -19.03 15.68
CA THR A 48 -10.71 -19.06 14.68
C THR A 48 -10.29 -18.33 13.39
N LEU A 49 -9.60 -17.20 13.51
CA LEU A 49 -9.11 -16.43 12.37
C LEU A 49 -8.10 -17.25 11.55
N ASN A 50 -7.14 -17.88 12.21
CA ASN A 50 -6.15 -18.73 11.56
C ASN A 50 -6.79 -19.95 10.86
N GLN A 51 -7.84 -20.53 11.46
CA GLN A 51 -8.61 -21.60 10.81
C GLN A 51 -9.35 -21.10 9.56
N ALA A 52 -9.98 -19.91 9.64
CA ALA A 52 -10.69 -19.32 8.52
C ALA A 52 -9.73 -19.00 7.35
N VAL A 53 -8.55 -18.43 7.63
CA VAL A 53 -7.51 -18.16 6.63
C VAL A 53 -7.02 -19.45 5.96
N LYS A 54 -6.77 -20.51 6.74
CA LYS A 54 -6.39 -21.83 6.20
C LYS A 54 -7.48 -22.41 5.29
N ALA A 55 -8.75 -22.26 5.67
CA ALA A 55 -9.88 -22.70 4.85
C ALA A 55 -9.92 -21.96 3.50
N VAL A 56 -9.72 -20.63 3.50
CA VAL A 56 -9.65 -19.84 2.25
C VAL A 56 -8.51 -20.32 1.35
N SER A 57 -7.31 -20.52 1.89
CA SER A 57 -6.15 -21.03 1.14
C SER A 57 -6.42 -22.41 0.52
N GLN A 58 -7.05 -23.33 1.27
CA GLN A 58 -7.40 -24.66 0.78
C GLN A 58 -8.47 -24.61 -0.32
N GLU A 59 -9.52 -23.82 -0.14
CA GLU A 59 -10.58 -23.68 -1.16
C GLU A 59 -10.07 -22.98 -2.42
N ALA A 60 -9.18 -21.98 -2.30
CA ALA A 60 -8.52 -21.35 -3.44
C ALA A 60 -7.67 -22.36 -4.22
N THR A 61 -6.95 -23.24 -3.52
CA THR A 61 -6.16 -24.31 -4.14
C THR A 61 -7.05 -25.31 -4.89
N LYS A 62 -8.16 -25.75 -4.27
CA LYS A 62 -9.13 -26.65 -4.91
C LYS A 62 -9.73 -26.02 -6.17
N LEU A 63 -10.14 -24.76 -6.07
CA LEU A 63 -10.67 -24.01 -7.21
C LEU A 63 -9.65 -23.92 -8.34
N SER A 64 -8.41 -23.53 -8.01
CA SER A 64 -7.33 -23.44 -9.00
C SER A 64 -7.07 -24.80 -9.69
N LEU A 65 -6.93 -25.87 -8.93
CA LEU A 65 -6.69 -27.20 -9.50
C LEU A 65 -7.87 -27.70 -10.36
N ALA A 66 -9.11 -27.45 -9.95
CA ALA A 66 -10.30 -27.89 -10.69
C ALA A 66 -10.41 -27.26 -12.08
N PHE A 67 -9.93 -26.01 -12.25
CA PHE A 67 -9.97 -25.30 -13.53
C PHE A 67 -8.64 -25.34 -14.30
N SER A 68 -7.68 -26.14 -13.83
CA SER A 68 -6.33 -26.18 -14.42
C SER A 68 -6.18 -27.05 -15.66
N LYS A 69 -6.97 -28.13 -15.78
CA LYS A 69 -6.84 -29.09 -16.89
C LYS A 69 -8.20 -29.72 -17.23
N PRO A 70 -8.41 -30.15 -18.48
CA PRO A 70 -9.59 -30.94 -18.84
C PRO A 70 -9.60 -32.31 -18.16
N PRO A 71 -10.79 -32.91 -17.90
CA PRO A 71 -12.11 -32.33 -18.13
C PRO A 71 -12.45 -31.28 -17.06
N LEU A 72 -13.09 -30.19 -17.50
CA LEU A 72 -13.57 -29.16 -16.58
C LEU A 72 -14.68 -29.71 -15.67
N PRO A 73 -14.84 -29.14 -14.46
CA PRO A 73 -15.90 -29.54 -13.56
C PRO A 73 -17.27 -29.41 -14.23
N SER A 74 -18.18 -30.31 -13.87
CA SER A 74 -19.58 -30.21 -14.27
C SER A 74 -20.18 -28.90 -13.74
N GLN A 75 -21.32 -28.46 -14.28
CA GLN A 75 -22.00 -27.27 -13.77
C GLN A 75 -22.27 -27.38 -12.25
N GLN A 76 -22.77 -28.53 -11.81
CA GLN A 76 -23.06 -28.77 -10.39
C GLN A 76 -21.79 -28.75 -9.52
N ASP A 77 -20.68 -29.30 -10.02
CA ASP A 77 -19.42 -29.29 -9.26
C ASP A 77 -18.78 -27.90 -9.25
N GLY A 78 -18.90 -27.14 -10.34
CA GLY A 78 -18.51 -25.73 -10.41
C GLY A 78 -19.30 -24.86 -9.44
N GLU A 79 -20.61 -25.07 -9.34
CA GLU A 79 -21.48 -24.41 -8.35
C GLU A 79 -21.05 -24.74 -6.92
N ARG A 80 -20.79 -26.01 -6.59
CA ARG A 80 -20.30 -26.42 -5.26
C ARG A 80 -18.94 -25.81 -4.91
N LEU A 81 -18.00 -25.77 -5.86
CA LEU A 81 -16.70 -25.13 -5.67
C LEU A 81 -16.85 -23.63 -5.39
N ALA A 82 -17.72 -22.96 -6.16
CA ALA A 82 -18.05 -21.55 -6.01
C ALA A 82 -18.70 -21.24 -4.64
N GLU A 83 -19.66 -22.06 -4.20
CA GLU A 83 -20.28 -21.96 -2.88
C GLU A 83 -19.26 -22.17 -1.75
N SER A 84 -18.36 -23.15 -1.90
CA SER A 84 -17.36 -23.49 -0.90
C SER A 84 -16.37 -22.34 -0.67
N ILE A 85 -15.82 -21.75 -1.75
CA ILE A 85 -14.92 -20.60 -1.62
C ILE A 85 -15.64 -19.38 -1.06
N MET A 86 -16.89 -19.12 -1.49
CA MET A 86 -17.67 -18.01 -0.97
C MET A 86 -17.95 -18.15 0.52
N LYS A 87 -18.27 -19.35 0.99
CA LYS A 87 -18.46 -19.65 2.42
C LYS A 87 -17.21 -19.38 3.23
N SER A 88 -16.03 -19.79 2.74
CA SER A 88 -14.75 -19.52 3.40
C SER A 88 -14.44 -18.02 3.45
N VAL A 89 -14.67 -17.29 2.36
CA VAL A 89 -14.54 -15.82 2.29
C VAL A 89 -15.45 -15.10 3.29
N LEU A 90 -16.72 -15.49 3.35
CA LEU A 90 -17.68 -14.92 4.31
C LEU A 90 -17.29 -15.23 5.74
N THR A 91 -16.80 -16.46 6.01
CA THR A 91 -16.34 -16.86 7.33
C THR A 91 -15.16 -16.00 7.77
N LEU A 92 -14.12 -15.87 6.94
CA LEU A 92 -12.97 -15.01 7.22
C LEU A 92 -13.39 -13.56 7.52
N SER A 93 -14.25 -13.00 6.67
CA SER A 93 -14.76 -11.63 6.83
C SER A 93 -15.56 -11.49 8.12
N THR A 94 -16.39 -12.48 8.46
CA THR A 94 -17.18 -12.50 9.70
C THR A 94 -16.28 -12.51 10.93
N VAL A 95 -15.24 -13.36 10.94
CA VAL A 95 -14.29 -13.44 12.04
C VAL A 95 -13.55 -12.12 12.22
N TYR A 96 -13.16 -11.44 11.14
CA TYR A 96 -12.60 -10.08 11.23
C TYR A 96 -13.54 -9.12 11.98
N TYR A 97 -14.85 -9.14 11.67
CA TYR A 97 -15.81 -8.27 12.36
C TYR A 97 -16.00 -8.60 13.85
N TRP A 98 -15.51 -9.75 14.33
CA TRP A 98 -15.50 -10.07 15.76
C TRP A 98 -14.44 -9.30 16.55
N LEU A 99 -13.42 -8.73 15.89
CA LEU A 99 -12.36 -7.97 16.56
C LEU A 99 -12.87 -6.57 16.95
N PRO A 100 -13.10 -6.29 18.25
CA PRO A 100 -13.68 -5.03 18.66
C PRO A 100 -12.62 -3.93 18.66
N LYS A 101 -13.07 -2.67 18.50
CA LYS A 101 -12.19 -1.49 18.54
C LYS A 101 -11.46 -1.34 19.88
N SER A 102 -12.02 -1.90 20.96
CA SER A 102 -11.41 -1.92 22.29
C SER A 102 -10.12 -2.74 22.38
N GLN A 103 -9.81 -3.60 21.39
CA GLN A 103 -8.51 -4.27 21.29
C GLN A 103 -7.45 -3.42 20.60
N GLY A 104 -7.81 -2.24 20.09
CA GLY A 104 -6.89 -1.30 19.45
C GLY A 104 -7.22 -1.07 17.99
N ILE A 105 -7.23 0.21 17.59
CA ILE A 105 -7.53 0.62 16.22
C ILE A 105 -6.39 0.21 15.30
N SER A 106 -5.14 0.32 15.75
CA SER A 106 -3.96 -0.04 14.95
C SER A 106 -3.90 -1.54 14.66
N LEU A 107 -4.15 -2.39 15.65
CA LEU A 107 -4.25 -3.83 15.48
C LEU A 107 -5.38 -4.17 14.51
N ARG A 108 -6.57 -3.62 14.75
CA ARG A 108 -7.73 -3.88 13.91
C ARG A 108 -7.52 -3.45 12.46
N ARG A 109 -6.83 -2.33 12.24
CA ARG A 109 -6.44 -1.83 10.91
C ARG A 109 -5.55 -2.85 10.18
N GLN A 110 -4.55 -3.41 10.85
CA GLN A 110 -3.66 -4.42 10.24
C GLN A 110 -4.38 -5.73 9.93
N VAL A 111 -5.23 -6.22 10.83
CA VAL A 111 -6.04 -7.43 10.56
C VAL A 111 -7.01 -7.20 9.40
N ARG A 112 -7.63 -6.01 9.33
CA ARG A 112 -8.47 -5.62 8.19
C ARG A 112 -7.67 -5.64 6.89
N ASP A 113 -6.52 -4.98 6.86
CA ASP A 113 -5.71 -4.83 5.65
C ASP A 113 -5.25 -6.21 5.15
N ALA A 114 -4.77 -7.10 6.05
CA ALA A 114 -4.44 -8.48 5.71
C ALA A 114 -5.66 -9.29 5.20
N THR A 115 -6.84 -9.06 5.79
CA THR A 115 -8.09 -9.68 5.31
C THR A 115 -8.43 -9.20 3.89
N VAL A 116 -8.31 -7.89 3.63
CA VAL A 116 -8.54 -7.30 2.30
C VAL A 116 -7.58 -7.90 1.28
N GLU A 117 -6.29 -8.06 1.61
CA GLU A 117 -5.29 -8.67 0.72
C GLU A 117 -5.66 -10.12 0.34
N VAL A 118 -6.15 -10.92 1.29
CA VAL A 118 -6.64 -12.27 0.98
C VAL A 118 -7.84 -12.23 0.04
N LEU A 119 -8.80 -11.34 0.29
CA LEU A 119 -9.99 -11.20 -0.56
C LEU A 119 -9.65 -10.70 -1.97
N GLU A 120 -8.70 -9.79 -2.10
CA GLU A 120 -8.14 -9.34 -3.38
C GLU A 120 -7.46 -10.48 -4.12
N GLY A 121 -6.61 -11.25 -3.43
CA GLY A 121 -5.94 -12.41 -4.03
C GLY A 121 -6.95 -13.44 -4.55
N VAL A 122 -8.01 -13.74 -3.79
CA VAL A 122 -9.05 -14.68 -4.22
C VAL A 122 -9.82 -14.13 -5.42
N ALA A 123 -10.18 -12.84 -5.41
CA ALA A 123 -10.84 -12.19 -6.54
C ALA A 123 -9.97 -12.27 -7.81
N GLN A 124 -8.66 -11.98 -7.69
CA GLN A 124 -7.71 -12.06 -8.79
C GLN A 124 -7.58 -13.49 -9.32
N LEU A 125 -7.54 -14.50 -8.45
CA LEU A 125 -7.52 -15.90 -8.88
C LEU A 125 -8.77 -16.27 -9.71
N VAL A 126 -9.97 -15.87 -9.25
CA VAL A 126 -11.22 -16.13 -9.98
C VAL A 126 -11.23 -15.40 -11.32
N GLU A 127 -10.74 -14.16 -11.36
CA GLU A 127 -10.61 -13.38 -12.59
C GLU A 127 -9.65 -14.03 -13.60
N VAL A 128 -8.50 -14.53 -13.14
CA VAL A 128 -7.53 -15.27 -13.98
C VAL A 128 -8.14 -16.56 -14.51
N ILE A 129 -8.91 -17.29 -13.70
CA ILE A 129 -9.62 -18.52 -14.14
C ILE A 129 -10.67 -18.18 -15.21
N LEU A 130 -11.39 -17.07 -15.06
CA LEU A 130 -12.38 -16.61 -16.05
C LEU A 130 -11.76 -16.12 -17.36
N SER A 131 -10.53 -15.60 -17.30
CA SER A 131 -9.84 -14.97 -18.42
C SER A 131 -8.92 -15.91 -19.19
N SER A 132 -8.40 -16.96 -18.53
CA SER A 132 -7.47 -17.92 -19.11
C SER A 132 -8.19 -18.94 -20.02
N PRO A 133 -7.61 -19.29 -21.18
CA PRO A 133 -8.10 -20.43 -21.96
C PRO A 133 -7.94 -21.71 -21.11
N LEU A 134 -9.06 -22.36 -20.80
CA LEU A 134 -9.19 -23.52 -19.90
C LEU A 134 -8.55 -24.84 -20.44
N GLN A 135 -7.40 -24.74 -21.11
CA GLN A 135 -6.71 -25.85 -21.77
C GLN A 135 -5.54 -26.40 -20.95
N SER A 136 -4.87 -25.56 -20.14
CA SER A 136 -3.77 -25.95 -19.26
C SER A 136 -3.57 -24.97 -18.10
N LEU A 137 -2.91 -25.42 -17.03
CA LEU A 137 -2.55 -24.61 -15.87
C LEU A 137 -1.66 -23.46 -16.34
N SER A 138 -2.20 -22.25 -16.38
CA SER A 138 -1.46 -21.09 -16.86
C SER A 138 -0.47 -20.62 -15.80
N GLN A 139 0.64 -20.01 -16.25
CA GLN A 139 1.60 -19.37 -15.33
C GLN A 139 0.90 -18.29 -14.48
N GLU A 140 -0.08 -17.60 -15.05
CA GLU A 140 -0.90 -16.60 -14.35
C GLU A 140 -1.76 -17.23 -13.25
N GLN A 141 -2.33 -18.41 -13.49
CA GLN A 141 -3.11 -19.14 -12.50
C GLN A 141 -2.23 -19.61 -11.33
N LEU A 142 -1.03 -20.12 -11.63
CA LEU A 142 -0.05 -20.46 -10.59
C LEU A 142 0.36 -19.24 -9.77
N THR A 143 0.62 -18.12 -10.45
CA THR A 143 1.04 -16.87 -9.81
C THR A 143 -0.06 -16.33 -8.91
N SER A 144 -1.30 -16.23 -9.40
CA SER A 144 -2.45 -15.78 -8.60
C SER A 144 -2.79 -16.72 -7.44
N THR A 145 -2.66 -18.04 -7.62
CA THR A 145 -2.80 -19.01 -6.51
C THR A 145 -1.70 -18.78 -5.46
N GLY A 146 -0.46 -18.56 -5.88
CA GLY A 146 0.66 -18.23 -5.00
C GLY A 146 0.47 -16.90 -4.27
N SER A 147 -0.14 -15.88 -4.91
CA SER A 147 -0.51 -14.62 -4.28
C SER A 147 -1.50 -14.82 -3.13
N VAL A 148 -2.52 -15.68 -3.31
CA VAL A 148 -3.47 -16.03 -2.24
C VAL A 148 -2.74 -16.69 -1.06
N TRP A 149 -1.84 -17.64 -1.33
CA TRP A 149 -1.06 -18.29 -0.28
C TRP A 149 -0.19 -17.30 0.47
N SER A 150 0.53 -16.44 -0.26
CA SER A 150 1.36 -15.40 0.35
C SER A 150 0.55 -14.48 1.26
N ALA A 151 -0.63 -14.03 0.82
CA ALA A 151 -1.52 -13.20 1.65
C ALA A 151 -2.03 -13.96 2.89
N CYS A 152 -2.32 -15.27 2.77
CA CYS A 152 -2.73 -16.09 3.91
C CYS A 152 -1.58 -16.29 4.92
N ASP A 153 -0.36 -16.52 4.44
CA ASP A 153 0.82 -16.77 5.28
C ASP A 153 1.23 -15.53 6.09
N GLN A 154 0.89 -14.32 5.62
CA GLN A 154 1.13 -13.08 6.36
C GLN A 154 0.42 -13.05 7.73
N PHE A 155 -0.68 -13.78 7.92
CA PHE A 155 -1.39 -13.82 9.20
C PHE A 155 -0.53 -14.35 10.35
N ALA A 156 0.45 -15.20 10.05
CA ALA A 156 1.40 -15.70 11.06
C ALA A 156 2.35 -14.61 11.58
N GLN A 157 2.53 -13.52 10.82
CA GLN A 157 3.39 -12.39 11.18
C GLN A 157 2.60 -11.22 11.79
N LEU A 158 1.27 -11.33 11.87
CA LEU A 158 0.45 -10.26 12.42
C LEU A 158 0.73 -10.08 13.93
N PRO A 159 0.79 -8.82 14.39
CA PRO A 159 0.91 -8.52 15.80
C PRO A 159 -0.31 -9.06 16.56
N GLN A 160 -0.07 -9.61 17.75
CA GLN A 160 -1.13 -10.24 18.56
C GLN A 160 -1.83 -9.27 19.51
N ASP A 161 -1.28 -8.06 19.67
CA ASP A 161 -1.81 -6.98 20.51
C ASP A 161 -1.60 -5.60 19.85
N ASN A 162 -2.26 -4.56 20.39
CA ASN A 162 -2.14 -3.21 19.83
C ASN A 162 -0.73 -2.63 19.95
N LYS A 163 0.01 -2.98 21.01
CA LYS A 163 1.39 -2.53 21.20
C LYS A 163 2.28 -3.02 20.05
N GLY A 164 2.21 -4.30 19.71
CA GLY A 164 2.89 -4.89 18.56
C GLY A 164 2.47 -4.21 17.26
N ALA A 165 1.18 -3.90 17.11
CA ALA A 165 0.68 -3.19 15.94
C ALA A 165 1.29 -1.80 15.79
N VAL A 166 1.36 -1.01 16.86
CA VAL A 166 2.01 0.30 16.85
C VAL A 166 3.51 0.19 16.55
N LEU A 167 4.18 -0.84 17.06
CA LEU A 167 5.59 -1.08 16.75
C LEU A 167 5.84 -1.41 15.28
N VAL A 168 4.93 -2.15 14.64
CA VAL A 168 4.96 -2.39 13.18
C VAL A 168 4.84 -1.07 12.42
N VAL A 169 3.89 -0.20 12.81
CA VAL A 169 3.70 1.13 12.20
C VAL A 169 4.96 1.99 12.34
N LEU A 170 5.54 2.05 13.54
CA LEU A 170 6.78 2.80 13.79
C LEU A 170 7.95 2.26 12.97
N SER A 171 8.08 0.93 12.88
CA SER A 171 9.13 0.30 12.10
C SER A 171 9.00 0.60 10.61
N ALA A 172 7.79 0.51 10.06
CA ALA A 172 7.50 0.85 8.68
C ALA A 172 7.83 2.32 8.39
N GLN A 173 7.45 3.23 9.29
CA GLN A 173 7.74 4.66 9.14
C GLN A 173 9.23 4.97 9.21
N ILE A 174 9.98 4.28 10.08
CA ILE A 174 11.45 4.38 10.11
C ILE A 174 12.04 3.93 8.78
N GLY A 175 11.52 2.85 8.18
CA GLY A 175 11.90 2.36 6.85
C GLY A 175 11.70 3.44 5.79
N VAL A 176 10.50 4.00 5.68
CA VAL A 176 10.19 5.08 4.71
C VAL A 176 11.16 6.26 4.83
N VAL A 177 11.48 6.70 6.05
CA VAL A 177 12.43 7.81 6.24
C VAL A 177 13.86 7.41 5.84
N LYS A 178 14.27 6.16 6.08
CA LYS A 178 15.59 5.66 5.64
C LYS A 178 15.68 5.58 4.13
N ASP A 179 14.67 4.99 3.47
CA ASP A 179 14.62 4.88 2.02
C ASP A 179 14.70 6.27 1.36
N ALA A 180 14.01 7.26 1.93
CA ALA A 180 14.07 8.64 1.45
C ALA A 180 15.46 9.30 1.67
N ILE A 181 16.18 8.95 2.74
CA ILE A 181 17.57 9.40 2.94
C ILE A 181 18.48 8.76 1.89
N GLU A 182 18.35 7.46 1.68
CA GLU A 182 19.12 6.69 0.70
C GLU A 182 18.87 7.20 -0.73
N GLU A 183 17.62 7.53 -1.09
CA GLU A 183 17.27 8.11 -2.40
C GLU A 183 17.96 9.46 -2.63
N ILE A 184 18.04 10.33 -1.60
CA ILE A 184 18.75 11.61 -1.70
C ILE A 184 20.26 11.41 -1.77
N GLU A 185 20.82 10.48 -0.99
CA GLU A 185 22.25 10.16 -1.01
C GLU A 185 22.67 9.57 -2.37
N GLN A 186 21.86 8.70 -2.95
CA GLN A 186 22.07 8.18 -4.30
C GLN A 186 22.00 9.29 -5.35
N ALA A 187 20.97 10.15 -5.31
CA ALA A 187 20.83 11.28 -6.24
C ALA A 187 22.02 12.26 -6.18
N LEU A 188 22.60 12.48 -4.99
CA LEU A 188 23.82 13.27 -4.84
C LEU A 188 25.05 12.62 -5.47
N SER A 189 25.19 11.29 -5.33
CA SER A 189 26.32 10.55 -5.90
C SER A 189 26.29 10.49 -7.42
N GLU A 190 25.10 10.40 -8.01
CA GLU A 190 24.90 10.39 -9.47
C GLU A 190 25.02 11.78 -10.09
N ALA A 191 24.85 12.85 -9.31
CA ALA A 191 25.04 14.23 -9.73
C ALA A 191 26.51 14.68 -9.80
N HIS A 192 27.46 13.79 -9.47
CA HIS A 192 28.90 13.99 -9.61
C HIS A 192 29.35 13.34 -10.93
N ASP A 193 29.50 14.15 -11.98
CA ASP A 193 29.97 13.69 -13.29
C ASP A 193 31.47 13.33 -13.23
N PRO A 194 31.88 12.07 -13.51
CA PRO A 194 33.29 11.67 -13.56
C PRO A 194 34.11 12.38 -14.64
N PHE A 195 33.46 13.06 -15.58
CA PHE A 195 34.10 13.79 -16.68
C PHE A 195 34.04 15.31 -16.52
N SER A 196 33.59 15.84 -15.37
CA SER A 196 33.58 17.29 -15.11
C SER A 196 34.97 17.93 -15.15
N ASP A 197 36.04 17.14 -15.00
CA ASP A 197 37.45 17.59 -15.01
C ASP A 197 38.16 17.34 -16.35
N VAL A 198 37.46 16.86 -17.39
CA VAL A 198 38.04 16.87 -18.74
C VAL A 198 37.94 18.29 -19.27
N LEU A 199 39.03 19.03 -19.07
CA LEU A 199 39.28 20.33 -19.67
C LEU A 199 39.04 20.23 -21.18
N ASP A 200 37.93 20.82 -21.65
CA ASP A 200 37.77 21.24 -23.05
C ASP A 200 38.69 22.44 -23.27
N ASP A 201 39.99 22.16 -23.39
CA ASP A 201 40.87 23.05 -24.17
C ASP A 201 40.46 22.88 -25.64
N ASP A 202 40.07 24.00 -26.25
CA ASP A 202 39.91 24.22 -27.69
C ASP A 202 38.58 23.80 -28.37
N GLN A 203 37.53 24.62 -28.22
CA GLN A 203 36.87 25.21 -29.40
C GLN A 203 35.88 26.33 -29.08
N GLU A 204 36.18 27.51 -29.61
CA GLU A 204 35.24 28.62 -29.75
C GLU A 204 34.06 28.22 -30.64
N GLY A 205 32.86 28.31 -30.08
CA GLY A 205 31.62 28.39 -30.85
C GLY A 205 30.83 27.09 -30.91
N GLU A 206 29.97 26.86 -29.93
CA GLU A 206 28.67 26.20 -30.14
C GLU A 206 27.73 26.52 -28.97
N GLU A 207 26.46 26.72 -29.28
CA GLU A 207 25.41 27.24 -28.39
C GLU A 207 25.31 26.52 -27.04
N PRO A 208 24.94 27.23 -25.94
CA PRO A 208 24.79 26.59 -24.64
C PRO A 208 23.63 25.58 -24.72
N ARG A 209 23.99 24.29 -24.85
CA ARG A 209 23.05 23.17 -24.89
C ARG A 209 22.08 23.30 -23.71
N GLY A 210 20.81 23.57 -24.03
CA GLY A 210 19.74 23.82 -23.08
C GLY A 210 19.44 22.59 -22.20
N ASN A 211 20.16 22.48 -21.09
CA ASN A 211 19.89 21.48 -20.05
C ASN A 211 20.16 22.00 -18.63
N GLN A 212 20.03 23.32 -18.42
CA GLN A 212 20.17 23.98 -17.10
C GLN A 212 19.19 23.46 -16.03
N ASP A 213 18.11 22.78 -16.43
CA ASP A 213 17.10 22.21 -15.51
C ASP A 213 17.44 20.79 -15.01
N THR A 214 18.54 20.18 -15.46
CA THR A 214 18.90 18.79 -15.10
C THR A 214 19.95 18.72 -13.97
N TYR A 215 20.52 19.85 -13.59
CA TYR A 215 21.57 19.94 -12.57
C TYR A 215 21.09 20.68 -11.33
N TRP A 216 21.46 20.18 -10.14
CA TRP A 216 21.17 20.86 -8.88
C TRP A 216 21.98 22.16 -8.82
N SER A 217 21.29 23.28 -8.63
CA SER A 217 21.98 24.56 -8.46
C SER A 217 22.79 24.58 -7.16
N GLU A 218 23.76 25.48 -7.04
CA GLU A 218 24.53 25.64 -5.79
C GLU A 218 23.61 25.96 -4.59
N LYS A 219 22.52 26.68 -4.84
CA LYS A 219 21.49 26.97 -3.83
C LYS A 219 20.74 25.70 -3.42
N ASP A 220 20.44 24.83 -4.37
CA ASP A 220 19.81 23.54 -4.09
C ASP A 220 20.78 22.66 -3.28
N ARG A 221 22.05 22.56 -3.70
CA ARG A 221 23.14 21.84 -3.02
C ARG A 221 23.29 22.24 -1.55
N CYS A 222 23.15 23.54 -1.27
CA CYS A 222 23.24 24.09 0.08
C CYS A 222 22.11 23.61 1.02
N ILE A 223 20.89 23.39 0.50
CA ILE A 223 19.74 23.01 1.34
C ILE A 223 19.63 21.49 1.60
N ILE A 224 20.26 20.65 0.78
CA ILE A 224 20.16 19.19 0.96
C ILE A 224 20.79 18.72 2.25
N GLY A 225 21.97 19.22 2.62
CA GLY A 225 22.63 18.85 3.89
C GLY A 225 21.72 19.09 5.11
N PRO A 226 21.15 20.31 5.27
CA PRO A 226 20.12 20.58 6.27
C PRO A 226 18.88 19.67 6.19
N CYS A 227 18.35 19.42 4.99
CA CYS A 227 17.19 18.52 4.80
C CYS A 227 17.50 17.07 5.21
N GLN A 228 18.66 16.54 4.84
CA GLN A 228 19.15 15.23 5.27
C GLN A 228 19.34 15.17 6.78
N GLY A 229 19.89 16.23 7.38
CA GLY A 229 20.02 16.35 8.83
C GLY A 229 18.66 16.26 9.53
N LEU A 230 17.63 16.92 8.97
CA LEU A 230 16.27 16.89 9.49
C LEU A 230 15.63 15.50 9.36
N MET A 231 15.80 14.83 8.22
CA MET A 231 15.31 13.46 8.01
C MET A 231 15.99 12.47 8.97
N LYS A 232 17.31 12.59 9.15
CA LYS A 232 18.09 11.79 10.12
C LYS A 232 17.62 12.03 11.55
N ALA A 233 17.30 13.28 11.91
CA ALA A 233 16.70 13.61 13.20
C ALA A 233 15.31 12.99 13.37
N SER A 234 14.43 13.07 12.37
CA SER A 234 13.11 12.41 12.38
C SER A 234 13.24 10.90 12.57
N ALA A 235 14.16 10.23 11.85
CA ALA A 235 14.42 8.81 12.05
C ALA A 235 14.94 8.48 13.45
N ALA A 236 15.74 9.36 14.06
CA ALA A 236 16.20 9.20 15.44
C ALA A 236 15.05 9.37 16.46
N CYS A 237 14.16 10.34 16.26
CA CYS A 237 12.97 10.54 17.07
C CYS A 237 12.05 9.32 17.02
N LEU A 238 11.77 8.80 15.83
CA LEU A 238 10.97 7.58 15.64
C LEU A 238 11.59 6.38 16.35
N ARG A 239 12.92 6.20 16.26
CA ARG A 239 13.62 5.12 16.98
C ARG A 239 13.48 5.25 18.49
N LYS A 240 13.62 6.47 19.03
CA LYS A 240 13.41 6.72 20.46
C LYS A 240 11.96 6.45 20.88
N LEU A 241 10.99 6.87 20.08
CA LEU A 241 9.58 6.59 20.32
C LEU A 241 9.31 5.07 20.33
N MET A 242 9.85 4.34 19.35
CA MET A 242 9.77 2.89 19.29
C MET A 242 10.37 2.23 20.54
N SER A 243 11.53 2.69 21.02
CA SER A 243 12.11 2.21 22.28
C SER A 243 11.22 2.50 23.50
N ALA A 244 10.61 3.69 23.55
CA ALA A 244 9.70 4.07 24.63
C ALA A 244 8.43 3.22 24.63
N VAL A 245 7.81 2.99 23.47
CA VAL A 245 6.64 2.11 23.33
C VAL A 245 6.99 0.67 23.72
N LYS A 246 8.19 0.16 23.33
CA LYS A 246 8.64 -1.17 23.76
C LYS A 246 8.73 -1.28 25.28
N ALA A 247 9.35 -0.31 25.93
CA ALA A 247 9.57 -0.31 27.38
C ALA A 247 8.27 -0.09 28.18
N ASN A 248 7.44 0.86 27.75
CA ASN A 248 6.36 1.43 28.58
C ASN A 248 4.96 1.22 28.00
N GLY A 249 4.81 0.68 26.79
CA GLY A 249 3.50 0.52 26.16
C GLY A 249 2.61 -0.43 26.95
N ASP A 250 1.43 0.05 27.33
CA ASP A 250 0.40 -0.65 28.09
C ASP A 250 -0.89 -0.80 27.27
N VAL A 251 -1.43 -2.02 27.22
CA VAL A 251 -2.66 -2.39 26.51
C VAL A 251 -3.80 -2.79 27.46
N THR A 252 -3.60 -2.66 28.77
CA THR A 252 -4.57 -3.11 29.78
C THR A 252 -5.71 -2.12 30.00
N THR A 253 -5.45 -0.82 29.81
CA THR A 253 -6.47 0.23 29.99
C THR A 253 -6.90 0.81 28.64
N ALA A 254 -8.18 1.19 28.53
CA ALA A 254 -8.70 1.84 27.32
C ALA A 254 -7.99 3.16 27.02
N GLN A 255 -7.57 3.89 28.06
CA GLN A 255 -6.85 5.16 27.91
C GLN A 255 -5.45 4.96 27.32
N SER A 256 -4.67 4.02 27.87
CA SER A 256 -3.32 3.75 27.35
C SER A 256 -3.36 3.19 25.92
N LEU A 257 -4.37 2.38 25.62
CA LEU A 257 -4.63 1.84 24.29
C LEU A 257 -4.94 2.95 23.27
N ALA A 258 -5.80 3.91 23.63
CA ALA A 258 -6.10 5.07 22.79
C ALA A 258 -4.86 5.95 22.56
N GLN A 259 -4.04 6.17 23.59
CA GLN A 259 -2.78 6.91 23.46
C GLN A 259 -1.80 6.21 22.49
N LEU A 260 -1.74 4.87 22.51
CA LEU A 260 -0.94 4.10 21.56
C LEU A 260 -1.43 4.29 20.12
N ASP A 261 -2.74 4.32 19.90
CA ASP A 261 -3.33 4.58 18.59
C ASP A 261 -3.06 6.02 18.12
N ASP A 262 -3.20 7.02 18.99
CA ASP A 262 -2.87 8.41 18.68
C ASP A 262 -1.40 8.56 18.26
N LEU A 263 -0.48 7.88 18.97
CA LEU A 263 0.95 7.85 18.59
C LEU A 263 1.18 7.24 17.22
N ALA A 264 0.46 6.17 16.88
CA ALA A 264 0.57 5.53 15.57
C ALA A 264 0.04 6.43 14.45
N ASP A 265 -1.05 7.15 14.67
CA ASP A 265 -1.61 8.07 13.69
C ASP A 265 -0.71 9.31 13.51
N ILE A 266 -0.20 9.92 14.59
CA ILE A 266 0.79 11.01 14.50
C ILE A 266 2.05 10.57 13.76
N THR A 267 2.50 9.33 13.98
CA THR A 267 3.68 8.78 13.30
C THR A 267 3.51 8.74 11.78
N LYS A 268 2.29 8.48 11.27
CA LYS A 268 2.03 8.44 9.83
C LYS A 268 2.17 9.80 9.16
N GLU A 269 1.92 10.88 9.90
CA GLU A 269 2.12 12.26 9.43
C GLU A 269 3.61 12.62 9.24
N ILE A 270 4.53 11.80 9.77
CA ILE A 270 5.98 11.97 9.57
C ILE A 270 6.38 11.56 8.14
N SER A 271 5.50 10.84 7.41
CA SER A 271 5.75 10.44 6.04
C SER A 271 5.78 11.65 5.10
N PRO A 272 6.87 11.86 4.33
CA PRO A 272 6.90 12.88 3.29
C PRO A 272 5.85 12.66 2.18
N GLY A 273 5.21 11.48 2.15
CA GLY A 273 4.34 11.01 1.08
C GLY A 273 2.83 11.27 1.25
N CYS A 274 2.34 11.80 2.37
CA CYS A 274 0.90 12.07 2.56
C CYS A 274 0.61 13.55 2.81
N VAL A 275 0.86 14.40 1.81
CA VAL A 275 0.12 15.66 1.70
C VAL A 275 -0.90 15.46 0.58
N HIS A 276 -2.12 15.04 0.94
CA HIS A 276 -3.27 15.12 0.05
C HIS A 276 -3.49 16.60 -0.30
N THR A 277 -2.94 17.00 -1.45
CA THR A 277 -3.14 18.33 -2.02
C THR A 277 -4.52 18.37 -2.63
N HIS A 278 -5.53 18.83 -1.86
CA HIS A 278 -6.72 19.41 -2.46
C HIS A 278 -6.30 20.68 -3.19
N THR A 279 -5.87 20.51 -4.44
CA THR A 279 -5.67 21.61 -5.37
C THR A 279 -7.02 21.89 -6.00
N HIS A 280 -7.73 22.91 -5.51
CA HIS A 280 -8.89 23.45 -6.23
C HIS A 280 -8.40 24.05 -7.55
N THR A 281 -8.59 23.30 -8.63
CA THR A 281 -8.41 23.81 -9.99
C THR A 281 -9.64 24.66 -10.33
N HIS A 282 -9.51 25.98 -10.27
CA HIS A 282 -10.47 26.87 -10.92
C HIS A 282 -10.18 26.87 -12.44
N THR A 283 -11.07 26.24 -13.21
CA THR A 283 -11.06 26.30 -14.67
C THR A 283 -11.60 27.65 -15.13
N HIS A 284 -10.73 28.53 -15.63
CA HIS A 284 -11.15 29.64 -16.48
C HIS A 284 -11.12 29.19 -17.94
N THR A 285 -12.30 29.14 -18.57
CA THR A 285 -12.47 28.90 -20.00
C THR A 285 -12.18 30.18 -20.78
N HIS A 286 -11.08 30.21 -21.54
CA HIS A 286 -10.93 31.15 -22.64
C HIS A 286 -10.89 30.39 -23.97
N THR A 287 -11.90 30.65 -24.80
CA THR A 287 -12.03 30.17 -26.17
C THR A 287 -11.16 31.03 -27.08
N HIS A 288 -10.18 30.43 -27.76
CA HIS A 288 -9.68 30.97 -29.02
C HIS A 288 -9.45 29.87 -30.03
N THR A 289 -10.18 30.00 -31.13
CA THR A 289 -10.09 29.23 -32.37
C THR A 289 -8.90 29.75 -33.19
N HIS A 290 -8.00 28.88 -33.64
CA HIS A 290 -7.48 28.96 -35.01
C HIS A 290 -6.82 27.64 -35.48
N THR A 291 -7.17 27.30 -36.71
CA THR A 291 -6.77 26.15 -37.53
C THR A 291 -5.45 26.41 -38.24
N HIS A 292 -4.52 25.44 -38.28
CA HIS A 292 -3.96 24.89 -39.53
C HIS A 292 -3.00 23.70 -39.34
N THR A 293 -3.06 22.84 -40.35
CA THR A 293 -2.41 21.54 -40.58
C THR A 293 -1.05 21.68 -41.28
N HIS A 294 0.01 20.98 -40.82
CA HIS A 294 0.75 19.95 -41.60
C HIS A 294 1.92 19.29 -40.81
N THR A 295 1.83 17.96 -40.71
CA THR A 295 2.85 16.89 -40.79
C THR A 295 4.35 17.22 -40.69
N ARG A 296 5.07 16.64 -39.69
CA ARG A 296 6.28 15.78 -39.86
C ARG A 296 6.87 15.27 -38.50
N SER A 297 7.02 13.94 -38.41
CA SER A 297 8.12 13.15 -37.80
C SER A 297 8.46 13.20 -36.28
N TYR A 298 8.28 12.03 -35.64
CA TYR A 298 9.17 11.27 -34.76
C TYR A 298 10.04 11.98 -33.67
N TYR A 299 9.91 11.44 -32.45
CA TYR A 299 10.72 11.59 -31.23
C TYR A 299 10.55 12.87 -30.40
N HIS A 300 9.59 12.86 -29.46
CA HIS A 300 9.70 13.58 -28.18
C HIS A 300 8.69 13.01 -27.18
N ASN A 301 9.11 12.09 -26.29
CA ASN A 301 8.22 11.59 -25.23
C ASN A 301 8.91 11.29 -23.89
N THR A 302 9.98 12.01 -23.55
CA THR A 302 10.72 11.79 -22.28
C THR A 302 10.95 13.05 -21.43
N LEU A 303 10.42 14.22 -21.81
CA LEU A 303 10.70 15.49 -21.13
C LEU A 303 9.53 16.08 -20.31
N THR A 304 8.31 15.57 -20.46
CA THR A 304 7.14 16.04 -19.70
C THR A 304 6.96 15.34 -18.34
N LEU A 305 7.60 14.19 -18.11
CA LEU A 305 7.50 13.44 -16.85
C LEU A 305 8.50 13.93 -15.76
N LYS A 306 9.59 14.61 -16.15
CA LYS A 306 10.58 15.15 -15.20
C LYS A 306 10.17 16.51 -14.62
N ARG A 307 9.45 17.33 -15.41
CA ARG A 307 9.01 18.69 -15.02
C ARG A 307 7.97 18.69 -13.89
N SER A 308 7.21 17.60 -13.72
CA SER A 308 6.23 17.44 -12.64
C SER A 308 6.84 17.01 -11.29
N LYS A 309 8.06 16.46 -11.29
CA LYS A 309 8.77 16.08 -10.05
C LYS A 309 9.47 17.27 -9.39
N LEU A 310 10.00 18.22 -10.17
CA LEU A 310 10.78 19.37 -9.64
C LEU A 310 9.90 20.46 -8.99
N HIS A 311 8.71 20.75 -9.54
CA HIS A 311 7.77 21.70 -8.91
C HIS A 311 7.16 21.18 -7.59
N LYS A 312 7.17 19.86 -7.37
CA LYS A 312 6.73 19.27 -6.10
C LYS A 312 7.74 19.50 -4.98
N ILE A 313 9.04 19.44 -5.29
CA ILE A 313 10.12 19.55 -4.29
C ILE A 313 10.23 20.98 -3.71
N SER A 314 10.04 22.02 -4.54
CA SER A 314 10.05 23.41 -4.06
C SER A 314 8.82 23.76 -3.20
N ALA A 315 7.65 23.18 -3.49
CA ALA A 315 6.44 23.34 -2.69
C ALA A 315 6.45 22.49 -1.40
N LEU A 316 7.09 21.31 -1.42
CA LEU A 316 7.39 20.49 -0.24
C LEU A 316 8.25 21.26 0.77
N ASN A 317 9.23 22.05 0.32
CA ASN A 317 10.17 22.75 1.18
C ASN A 317 9.56 23.84 2.09
N TYR A 318 8.56 24.61 1.65
CA TYR A 318 7.95 25.65 2.48
C TYR A 318 6.93 25.08 3.50
N ARG A 319 6.25 23.99 3.13
CA ARG A 319 5.18 23.38 3.94
C ARG A 319 5.70 22.34 4.93
N ASN A 320 6.76 21.59 4.58
CA ASN A 320 7.48 20.72 5.51
C ASN A 320 8.13 21.51 6.64
N TYR A 321 8.64 22.73 6.39
CA TYR A 321 9.22 23.59 7.42
C TYR A 321 8.22 24.02 8.50
N GLN A 322 6.95 24.24 8.13
CA GLN A 322 5.87 24.58 9.07
C GLN A 322 5.32 23.34 9.78
N ASN A 323 5.13 22.24 9.06
CA ASN A 323 4.61 20.98 9.62
C ASN A 323 5.59 20.34 10.60
N ILE A 324 6.90 20.39 10.33
CA ILE A 324 7.92 19.82 11.21
C ILE A 324 8.07 20.62 12.51
N ARG A 325 7.89 21.95 12.48
CA ARG A 325 7.85 22.77 13.71
C ARG A 325 6.65 22.43 14.59
N VAL A 326 5.47 22.20 14.00
CA VAL A 326 4.28 21.74 14.73
C VAL A 326 4.47 20.31 15.24
N MET A 327 5.07 19.43 14.45
CA MET A 327 5.38 18.03 14.80
C MET A 327 6.34 17.92 15.99
N PHE A 328 7.41 18.72 16.03
CA PHE A 328 8.32 18.77 17.18
C PHE A 328 7.63 19.33 18.43
N LEU A 329 6.72 20.29 18.28
CA LEU A 329 5.96 20.84 19.42
C LEU A 329 4.96 19.82 19.98
N VAL A 330 4.23 19.13 19.11
CA VAL A 330 3.22 18.12 19.50
C VAL A 330 3.89 16.88 20.09
N LEU A 331 4.94 16.34 19.45
CA LEU A 331 5.66 15.19 19.99
C LEU A 331 6.38 15.51 21.30
N TRP A 332 6.92 16.72 21.47
CA TRP A 332 7.54 17.13 22.72
C TRP A 332 6.52 17.24 23.85
N VAL A 333 5.33 17.80 23.59
CA VAL A 333 4.23 17.88 24.57
C VAL A 333 3.69 16.48 24.92
N SER A 334 3.48 15.61 23.93
CA SER A 334 2.94 14.26 24.17
C SER A 334 3.94 13.35 24.90
N VAL A 335 5.24 13.44 24.59
CA VAL A 335 6.28 12.69 25.32
C VAL A 335 6.41 13.19 26.76
N TYR A 336 6.23 14.50 27.01
CA TYR A 336 6.26 15.06 28.36
C TYR A 336 5.02 14.68 29.20
N GLN A 337 3.89 14.35 28.56
CA GLN A 337 2.67 13.86 29.23
C GLN A 337 2.68 12.36 29.53
N ILE A 338 3.57 11.59 28.89
CA ILE A 338 3.70 10.14 29.07
C ILE A 338 4.78 9.79 30.13
N MET A 339 5.65 10.74 30.48
CA MET A 339 6.64 10.63 31.56
C MET A 339 6.08 11.02 32.92
#